data_AF-A0A229TKL1-F1
#
_entry.id   AF-A0A229TKL1-F1
#
_cell.length_a   1.000
_cell.length_b   1.000
_cell.length_c   1.000
_cell.angle_alpha   90.00
_cell.angle_beta   90.00
_cell.angle_gamma   90.00
#
_symmetry.space_group_name_H-M   'P 1'
#
loop_
_entity.id
_entity.type
_entity.pdbx_description
1 polymer ?
#
loop_
_entity_poly.entity_id
_entity_poly.type
_entity_poly.pdbx_seq_one_letter_code
_entity_poly.pdbx_strand_id
1 'polypeptide(L)'
;MTESTGRGSTAVDDRSIGQLVQDMSQQVQRLVRDEMRLAAEELRQKGKRAGTGAGLAGAAGVLAVFGAATLIAAAVLGLALVVPAWAAALIIGGALLVIGGLAGLIGKKQLSAAVPPVPQEAVSGVPKDVAAVREGLRR
;
A
#
# COMPACT_ATOMS: atom_id res chain seq x y z
N MET A 1 -39.31 -50.21 54.98
CA MET A 1 -38.35 -49.22 55.50
C MET A 1 -36.98 -49.90 55.52
N THR A 2 -35.97 -49.53 54.75
CA THR A 2 -35.63 -48.23 54.14
C THR A 2 -34.69 -48.43 52.95
N GLU A 3 -34.83 -47.55 51.96
CA GLU A 3 -34.05 -47.45 50.73
C GLU A 3 -32.55 -47.15 51.00
N SER A 4 -31.66 -47.80 50.26
CA SER A 4 -30.27 -47.37 50.12
C SER A 4 -30.13 -46.69 48.76
N THR A 5 -30.48 -45.40 48.73
CA THR A 5 -30.23 -44.50 47.59
C THR A 5 -28.72 -44.24 47.53
N GLY A 6 -28.01 -45.03 46.72
CA GLY A 6 -26.64 -44.74 46.32
C GLY A 6 -26.60 -43.44 45.54
N ARG A 7 -26.08 -42.39 46.19
CA ARG A 7 -25.92 -41.03 45.67
C ARG A 7 -25.23 -41.03 44.29
N GLY A 8 -25.97 -40.63 43.27
CA GLY A 8 -25.39 -39.97 42.11
C GLY A 8 -25.15 -38.51 42.43
N SER A 9 -23.98 -38.14 42.96
CA SER A 9 -23.52 -36.74 42.98
C SER A 9 -22.04 -36.66 43.33
N THR A 10 -21.16 -36.58 42.33
CA THR A 10 -19.87 -35.83 42.36
C THR A 10 -19.02 -36.17 41.12
N ALA A 11 -19.51 -35.84 39.93
CA ALA A 11 -18.67 -35.81 38.74
C ALA A 11 -18.65 -34.43 38.07
N VAL A 12 -19.24 -33.41 38.69
CA VAL A 12 -19.51 -32.11 38.04
C VAL A 12 -18.72 -30.94 38.65
N ASP A 13 -18.07 -31.08 39.83
CA ASP A 13 -17.64 -29.90 40.60
C ASP A 13 -16.12 -29.63 40.70
N ASP A 14 -15.28 -30.39 40.00
CA ASP A 14 -13.80 -30.33 40.17
C ASP A 14 -13.05 -29.87 38.91
N ARG A 15 -13.63 -28.93 38.16
CA ARG A 15 -12.81 -28.12 37.25
C ARG A 15 -12.01 -27.13 38.07
N SER A 16 -10.77 -27.52 38.40
CA SER A 16 -9.80 -26.69 39.08
C SER A 16 -9.64 -25.32 38.39
N ILE A 17 -9.57 -24.23 39.18
CA ILE A 17 -9.22 -22.86 38.72
C ILE A 17 -7.96 -22.89 37.83
N GLY A 18 -7.02 -23.80 38.12
CA GLY A 18 -5.81 -24.00 37.32
C GLY A 18 -6.09 -24.51 35.90
N GLN A 19 -7.09 -25.39 35.72
CA GLN A 19 -7.50 -25.86 34.40
C GLN A 19 -8.19 -24.74 33.58
N LEU A 20 -8.99 -23.90 34.22
CA LEU A 20 -9.64 -22.75 33.57
C LEU A 20 -8.62 -21.71 33.07
N VAL A 21 -7.59 -21.41 33.86
CA VAL A 21 -6.51 -20.50 33.45
C VAL A 21 -5.69 -21.12 32.31
N GLN A 22 -5.42 -22.42 32.36
CA GLN A 22 -4.74 -23.14 31.29
C GLN A 22 -5.56 -23.15 29.99
N ASP A 23 -6.87 -23.37 30.07
CA ASP A 23 -7.77 -23.35 28.92
C ASP A 23 -7.94 -21.95 28.33
N MET A 24 -8.00 -20.90 29.16
CA MET A 24 -8.00 -19.51 28.69
C MET A 24 -6.68 -19.16 27.99
N SER A 25 -5.54 -19.53 28.57
CA SER A 25 -4.22 -19.30 27.97
C SER A 25 -4.12 -19.97 26.60
N GLN A 26 -4.59 -21.21 26.49
CA GLN A 26 -4.66 -21.91 25.21
C GLN A 26 -5.63 -21.26 24.21
N GLN A 27 -6.78 -20.75 24.67
CA GLN A 27 -7.73 -20.02 23.81
C GLN A 27 -7.15 -18.71 23.29
N VAL A 28 -6.48 -17.94 24.14
CA VAL A 28 -5.79 -16.70 23.74
C VAL A 28 -4.68 -17.01 22.73
N GLN A 29 -3.89 -18.07 22.97
CA GLN A 29 -2.87 -18.50 22.00
C GLN A 29 -3.47 -18.94 20.66
N ARG A 30 -4.61 -19.64 20.67
CA ARG A 30 -5.35 -20.00 19.45
C ARG A 30 -5.85 -18.76 18.72
N LEU A 31 -6.50 -17.84 19.44
CA LEU A 31 -7.02 -16.60 18.88
C LEU A 31 -5.92 -15.75 18.22
N VAL A 32 -4.78 -15.57 18.89
CA VAL A 32 -3.65 -14.82 18.31
C VAL A 32 -3.14 -15.51 17.05
N ARG A 33 -3.02 -16.84 17.02
CA ARG A 33 -2.61 -17.59 15.83
C ARG A 33 -3.61 -17.46 14.68
N ASP A 34 -4.91 -17.45 14.99
CA ASP A 34 -5.97 -17.30 14.01
C ASP A 34 -6.00 -15.89 13.42
N GLU A 35 -5.84 -14.86 14.25
CA GLU A 35 -5.76 -13.47 13.79
C GLU A 35 -4.52 -13.23 12.91
N MET A 36 -3.38 -13.83 13.26
CA MET A 36 -2.19 -13.81 12.40
C MET A 36 -2.43 -14.50 11.06
N ARG A 37 -3.14 -15.64 11.06
CA ARG A 37 -3.49 -16.36 9.82
C ARG A 37 -4.43 -15.52 8.93
N LEU A 38 -5.43 -14.89 9.55
CA LEU A 38 -6.36 -14.00 8.86
C LEU A 38 -5.60 -12.81 8.25
N ALA A 39 -4.77 -12.13 9.04
CA ALA A 39 -3.97 -11.00 8.58
C ALA A 39 -3.00 -11.41 7.45
N ALA A 40 -2.37 -12.59 7.55
CA ALA A 40 -1.52 -13.11 6.49
C ALA A 40 -2.28 -13.35 5.19
N GLU A 41 -3.50 -13.89 5.26
CA GLU A 41 -4.35 -14.12 4.09
C GLU A 41 -4.83 -12.78 3.49
N GLU A 42 -5.24 -11.82 4.32
CA GLU A 42 -5.65 -10.50 3.84
C GLU A 42 -4.48 -9.75 3.18
N LEU A 43 -3.28 -9.82 3.76
CA LEU A 43 -2.05 -9.29 3.15
C LEU A 43 -1.72 -9.98 1.83
N ARG A 44 -1.89 -11.30 1.74
CA ARG A 44 -1.67 -12.05 0.49
C ARG A 44 -2.67 -11.63 -0.58
N GLN A 45 -3.95 -11.46 -0.25
CA GLN A 45 -4.96 -11.00 -1.19
C GLN A 45 -4.73 -9.55 -1.62
N LYS A 46 -4.43 -8.65 -0.69
CA LYS A 46 -4.06 -7.26 -0.99
C LYS A 46 -2.81 -7.21 -1.86
N GLY A 47 -1.79 -7.98 -1.53
CA GLY A 47 -0.54 -8.10 -2.27
C GLY A 47 -0.76 -8.63 -3.69
N LYS A 48 -1.61 -9.64 -3.87
CA LYS A 48 -1.97 -10.17 -5.20
C LYS A 48 -2.68 -9.11 -6.04
N ARG A 49 -3.69 -8.42 -5.48
CA ARG A 49 -4.43 -7.35 -6.19
C ARG A 49 -3.52 -6.19 -6.55
N ALA A 50 -2.70 -5.73 -5.61
CA ALA A 50 -1.71 -4.68 -5.84
C ALA A 50 -0.68 -5.10 -6.89
N GLY A 51 -0.17 -6.33 -6.81
CA GLY A 51 0.81 -6.88 -7.76
C GLY A 51 0.25 -7.03 -9.16
N THR A 52 -0.97 -7.56 -9.31
CA THR A 52 -1.64 -7.64 -10.62
C THR A 52 -1.92 -6.24 -11.17
N GLY A 53 -2.39 -5.30 -10.34
CA GLY A 53 -2.62 -3.92 -10.74
C GLY A 53 -1.33 -3.24 -11.22
N ALA A 54 -0.24 -3.36 -10.46
CA ALA A 54 1.07 -2.82 -10.83
C ALA A 54 1.63 -3.50 -12.09
N GLY A 55 1.46 -4.82 -12.23
CA GLY A 55 1.88 -5.56 -13.42
C GLY A 55 1.13 -5.13 -14.68
N LEU A 56 -0.20 -4.99 -14.60
CA LEU A 56 -1.03 -4.52 -15.71
C LEU A 56 -0.71 -3.05 -16.06
N ALA A 57 -0.58 -2.18 -15.07
CA ALA A 57 -0.20 -0.78 -15.28
C ALA A 57 1.19 -0.67 -15.92
N GLY A 58 2.15 -1.50 -15.47
CA GLY A 58 3.49 -1.58 -16.06
C GLY A 58 3.44 -2.05 -17.51
N ALA A 59 2.71 -3.13 -17.81
CA ALA A 59 2.55 -3.63 -19.17
C ALA A 59 1.86 -2.60 -20.09
N ALA A 60 0.80 -1.95 -19.61
CA ALA A 60 0.12 -0.88 -20.33
C ALA A 60 1.06 0.31 -20.60
N GLY A 61 1.89 0.69 -19.63
CA GLY A 61 2.90 1.74 -19.79
C GLY A 61 3.93 1.40 -20.87
N VAL A 62 4.45 0.17 -20.87
CA VAL A 62 5.39 -0.31 -21.91
C VAL A 62 4.74 -0.30 -23.29
N LEU A 63 3.52 -0.85 -23.40
CA LEU A 63 2.77 -0.84 -24.66
C LEU A 63 2.46 0.59 -25.14
N ALA A 64 2.12 1.50 -24.23
CA ALA A 64 1.88 2.91 -24.57
C ALA A 64 3.16 3.58 -25.10
N VAL A 65 4.33 3.30 -24.53
CA VAL A 65 5.61 3.82 -25.02
C VAL A 65 5.90 3.31 -26.44
N PHE A 66 5.76 2.00 -26.69
CA PHE A 66 5.97 1.45 -28.03
C PHE A 66 4.95 1.94 -29.04
N GLY A 67 3.68 2.06 -28.63
CA GLY A 67 2.62 2.63 -29.46
C GLY A 67 2.92 4.09 -29.84
N ALA A 68 3.29 4.91 -28.87
CA ALA A 68 3.68 6.30 -29.10
C ALA A 68 4.91 6.38 -30.03
N ALA A 69 5.95 5.58 -29.82
CA ALA A 69 7.13 5.54 -30.68
C ALA A 69 6.77 5.16 -32.13
N THR A 70 5.87 4.19 -32.31
CA THR A 70 5.39 3.78 -33.64
C THR A 70 4.59 4.90 -34.32
N LEU A 71 3.72 5.61 -33.59
CA LEU A 71 2.97 6.75 -34.12
C LEU A 71 3.89 7.93 -34.48
N ILE A 72 4.92 8.19 -33.68
CA ILE A 72 5.95 9.19 -33.99
C ILE A 72 6.68 8.81 -35.28
N ALA A 73 7.09 7.55 -35.43
CA ALA A 73 7.71 7.06 -36.66
C ALA A 73 6.76 7.20 -37.86
N ALA A 74 5.48 6.88 -37.72
CA ALA A 74 4.47 7.06 -38.76
C ALA A 74 4.31 8.55 -39.15
N ALA A 75 4.31 9.47 -38.19
CA ALA A 75 4.26 10.90 -38.45
C ALA A 75 5.50 11.39 -39.22
N VAL A 76 6.69 10.92 -38.83
CA VAL A 76 7.95 11.22 -39.54
C VAL A 76 7.90 10.70 -40.97
N LEU A 77 7.49 9.44 -41.17
CA LEU A 77 7.39 8.83 -42.50
C LEU A 77 6.34 9.52 -43.37
N GLY A 78 5.19 9.88 -42.79
CA GLY A 78 4.13 10.61 -43.49
C GLY A 78 4.60 11.99 -43.95
N LEU A 79 5.30 12.73 -43.10
CA LEU A 79 5.87 14.03 -43.45
C LEU A 79 7.03 13.89 -44.45
N ALA A 80 7.79 12.79 -44.39
CA ALA A 80 8.86 12.49 -45.33
C ALA A 80 8.39 12.26 -46.78
N LEU A 81 7.07 12.12 -47.01
CA LEU A 81 6.51 12.09 -48.36
C LEU A 81 6.58 13.45 -49.07
N VAL A 82 6.70 14.55 -48.32
CA VAL A 82 6.69 15.93 -48.86
C VAL A 82 7.95 16.72 -48.54
N VAL A 83 8.79 16.27 -47.61
CA VAL A 83 10.09 16.87 -47.27
C VAL A 83 11.17 15.80 -47.09
N PRO A 84 12.47 16.12 -47.15
CA PRO A 84 13.53 15.15 -46.87
C PRO A 84 13.37 14.49 -45.49
N ALA A 85 13.67 13.18 -45.40
CA ALA A 85 13.45 12.39 -44.18
C ALA A 85 14.15 12.97 -42.93
N TRP A 86 15.36 13.54 -43.09
CA TRP A 86 16.07 14.18 -41.99
C TRP A 86 15.34 15.43 -41.47
N ALA A 87 14.72 16.22 -42.37
CA ALA A 87 13.97 17.41 -42.00
C ALA A 87 12.65 17.03 -41.33
N ALA A 88 11.95 16.00 -41.83
CA ALA A 88 10.76 15.47 -41.18
C ALA A 88 11.04 15.02 -39.74
N ALA A 89 12.14 14.29 -39.53
CA ALA A 89 12.56 13.85 -38.20
C ALA A 89 12.85 15.04 -37.26
N LEU A 90 13.53 16.08 -37.74
CA LEU A 90 13.80 17.28 -36.95
C LEU A 90 12.53 18.08 -36.61
N ILE A 91 11.58 18.18 -37.54
CA ILE A 91 10.32 18.91 -37.31
C ILE A 91 9.50 18.20 -36.24
N ILE A 92 9.25 16.89 -36.41
CA ILE A 92 8.46 16.11 -35.46
C ILE A 92 9.18 16.02 -34.10
N GLY A 93 10.49 15.73 -34.11
CA GLY A 93 11.31 15.68 -32.90
C GLY A 93 11.34 17.01 -32.15
N GLY A 94 11.52 18.13 -32.88
CA GLY A 94 11.49 19.47 -32.30
C GLY A 94 10.14 19.81 -31.68
N ALA A 95 9.03 19.50 -32.37
CA ALA A 95 7.68 19.71 -31.83
C ALA A 95 7.46 18.90 -30.53
N LEU A 96 7.89 17.65 -30.50
CA LEU A 96 7.80 16.80 -29.30
C LEU A 96 8.65 17.32 -28.15
N LEU A 97 9.86 17.84 -28.43
CA LEU A 97 10.71 18.45 -27.40
C LEU A 97 10.08 19.71 -26.81
N VAL A 98 9.42 20.54 -27.63
CA VAL A 98 8.70 21.72 -27.13
C VAL A 98 7.54 21.29 -26.24
N ILE A 99 6.70 20.37 -26.70
CA ILE A 99 5.54 19.87 -25.94
C ILE A 99 6.00 19.19 -24.65
N GLY A 100 6.98 18.29 -24.74
CA GLY A 100 7.54 17.57 -23.60
C GLY A 100 8.24 18.49 -22.61
N GLY A 101 8.95 19.51 -23.10
CA GLY A 101 9.56 20.55 -22.27
C GLY A 101 8.52 21.33 -21.48
N LEU A 102 7.44 21.79 -22.13
CA LEU A 102 6.35 22.50 -21.47
C LEU A 102 5.63 21.62 -20.45
N ALA A 103 5.27 20.39 -20.83
CA ALA A 103 4.63 19.44 -19.92
C ALA A 103 5.54 19.12 -18.71
N GLY A 104 6.85 18.96 -18.94
CA GLY A 104 7.84 18.74 -17.89
C GLY A 104 7.96 19.92 -16.92
N LEU A 105 7.94 21.16 -17.44
CA LEU A 105 7.95 22.37 -16.60
C LEU A 105 6.67 22.48 -15.75
N ILE A 106 5.50 22.20 -16.33
CA ILE A 106 4.22 22.20 -15.61
C ILE A 106 4.23 21.09 -14.55
N GLY A 107 4.64 19.88 -14.91
CA GLY A 107 4.74 18.74 -14.00
C GLY A 107 5.66 19.03 -12.82
N LYS A 108 6.85 19.60 -13.08
CA LYS A 108 7.79 20.04 -12.03
C LYS A 108 7.14 21.04 -11.08
N LYS A 109 6.44 22.05 -11.60
CA LYS A 109 5.74 23.04 -10.77
C LYS A 109 4.68 22.40 -9.88
N GLN A 110 3.89 21.47 -10.41
CA GLN A 110 2.85 20.78 -9.64
C GLN A 110 3.44 19.85 -8.57
N LEU A 111 4.49 19.11 -8.90
CA LEU A 111 5.21 18.27 -7.93
C LEU A 111 5.83 19.09 -6.80
N SER A 112 6.46 20.22 -7.13
CA SER A 112 7.02 21.14 -6.13
C SER A 112 5.95 21.82 -5.27
N ALA A 113 4.71 21.96 -5.75
CA ALA A 113 3.60 22.51 -4.99
C ALA A 113 2.86 21.46 -4.13
N ALA A 114 2.80 20.20 -4.58
CA ALA A 114 2.05 19.13 -3.92
C ALA A 114 2.82 18.44 -2.79
N VAL A 115 4.16 18.54 -2.77
CA VAL A 115 5.00 17.92 -1.74
C VAL A 115 5.74 19.04 -0.97
N PRO A 116 5.17 19.58 0.12
CA PRO A 116 5.96 20.38 1.03
C PRO A 116 7.10 19.49 1.56
N PRO A 117 8.37 19.95 1.55
CA PRO A 117 9.54 19.15 1.93
C PRO A 117 9.47 18.55 3.33
N VAL A 118 8.60 19.09 4.19
CA VAL A 118 8.28 18.57 5.52
C VAL A 118 6.79 18.85 5.83
N PRO A 119 6.05 17.89 6.40
CA PRO A 119 4.67 18.12 6.85
C PRO A 119 4.67 19.11 8.01
N GLN A 120 4.36 20.39 7.76
CA GLN A 120 4.52 21.47 8.74
C GLN A 120 3.75 21.22 10.04
N GLU A 121 2.58 20.58 9.95
CA GLU A 121 1.80 20.23 11.13
C GLU A 121 2.49 19.17 11.99
N ALA A 122 3.11 18.15 11.37
CA ALA A 122 3.87 17.13 12.09
C ALA A 122 5.10 17.70 12.78
N VAL A 123 5.82 18.65 12.14
CA VAL A 123 7.02 19.26 12.76
C VAL A 123 6.64 20.22 13.91
N SER A 124 5.45 20.84 13.86
CA SER A 124 4.97 21.76 14.89
C SER A 124 4.44 21.07 16.16
N GLY A 125 4.08 19.78 16.08
CA GLY A 125 3.58 18.98 17.20
C GLY A 125 4.69 18.40 18.08
N VAL A 126 5.84 18.06 17.50
CA VAL A 126 6.98 17.44 18.21
C VAL A 126 7.43 18.23 19.44
N PRO A 127 7.57 19.58 19.41
CA PRO A 127 7.97 20.34 20.61
C PRO A 127 6.91 20.29 21.72
N LYS A 128 5.62 20.20 21.39
CA LYS A 128 4.51 20.13 22.35
C LYS A 128 4.45 18.77 23.03
N ASP A 129 4.65 17.70 22.26
CA ASP A 129 4.66 16.34 22.79
C ASP A 129 5.88 16.09 23.70
N VAL A 130 7.05 16.64 23.34
CA VAL A 130 8.25 16.58 24.18
C VAL A 130 8.07 17.38 25.48
N ALA A 131 7.39 18.53 25.44
CA ALA A 131 7.09 19.32 26.63
C ALA A 131 6.15 18.57 27.59
N ALA A 132 5.10 17.92 27.06
CA ALA A 132 4.14 17.17 27.86
C ALA A 132 4.78 15.96 28.58
N VAL A 133 5.67 15.23 27.91
CA VAL A 133 6.42 14.11 28.51
C VAL A 133 7.39 14.62 29.59
N ARG A 134 8.06 15.75 29.34
CA ARG A 134 9.01 16.33 30.31
C ARG A 134 8.32 16.86 31.58
N GLU A 135 7.10 17.35 31.45
CA GLU A 135 6.29 17.83 32.58
C GLU A 135 5.68 16.66 33.38
N GLY A 136 5.29 15.58 32.71
CA GLY A 136 4.83 14.35 33.35
C GLY A 136 5.91 13.62 34.17
N LEU A 137 7.19 13.77 33.82
CA LEU A 137 8.33 13.21 34.57
C LEU A 137 8.78 14.07 35.75
N ARG A 138 8.25 15.28 35.91
CA ARG A 138 8.66 16.26 36.93
C ARG A 138 7.65 16.37 38.08
N ARG A 139 6.59 15.56 38.07
CA ARG A 139 5.67 15.32 39.20
C ARG A 139 6.02 14.00 39.87
#